data_AF-A0A661P743-F1
#
_entry.id   AF-A0A661P743-F1
#
_cell.length_a   1.000
_cell.length_b   1.000
_cell.length_c   1.000
_cell.angle_alpha   90.00
_cell.angle_beta   90.00
_cell.angle_gamma   90.00
#
_symmetry.space_group_name_H-M   'P 1'
#
loop_
_entity.id
_entity.type
_entity.pdbx_description
1 polymer ?
#
loop_
_entity_poly.entity_id
_entity_poly.type
_entity_poly.pdbx_seq_one_letter_code
_entity_poly.pdbx_strand_id
1 'polypeptide(L)'
;MSGVLDLTGLVQIENIRLRLDVKIKKDSGNLSASSGDVGGTQVSFAQNFIDVRSILLTPKFNVTNGAMTAIYDFVDIPNPTEFFVYLYRTSDGLRVSGEVSWQAEGF
;
A
#
# COMPACT_ATOMS: atom_id res chain seq x y z
N MET A 1 -3.73 -61.33 -25.75
CA MET A 1 -4.53 -61.11 -24.52
C MET A 1 -4.38 -59.66 -24.14
N SER A 2 -5.51 -59.00 -23.97
CA SER A 2 -5.66 -57.56 -23.71
C SER A 2 -4.98 -57.17 -22.40
N GLY A 3 -4.11 -56.17 -22.46
CA GLY A 3 -3.56 -55.51 -21.27
C GLY A 3 -4.66 -54.65 -20.66
N VAL A 4 -5.18 -55.09 -19.52
CA VAL A 4 -6.16 -54.35 -18.74
C VAL A 4 -5.43 -53.17 -18.09
N LEU A 5 -5.81 -51.95 -18.44
CA LEU A 5 -5.45 -50.77 -17.66
C LEU A 5 -6.20 -50.87 -16.33
N ASP A 6 -5.47 -51.08 -15.24
CA ASP A 6 -6.01 -51.02 -13.89
C ASP A 6 -6.53 -49.59 -13.63
N LEU A 7 -7.84 -49.47 -13.39
CA LEU A 7 -8.54 -48.22 -13.11
C LEU A 7 -8.29 -47.67 -11.70
N THR A 8 -7.41 -48.30 -10.92
CA THR A 8 -7.04 -47.89 -9.57
C THR A 8 -5.60 -47.41 -9.50
N GLY A 9 -5.32 -46.29 -10.17
CA GLY A 9 -4.10 -45.51 -9.95
C GLY A 9 -4.11 -44.88 -8.56
N LEU A 10 -3.80 -45.66 -7.53
CA LEU A 10 -3.79 -45.21 -6.15
C LEU A 10 -2.41 -44.60 -5.84
N VAL A 11 -2.37 -43.28 -5.68
CA VAL A 11 -1.17 -42.56 -5.22
C VAL A 11 -1.29 -42.33 -3.72
N GLN A 12 -0.42 -42.99 -2.95
CA GLN A 12 -0.27 -42.79 -1.51
C GLN A 12 0.89 -41.82 -1.28
N ILE A 13 0.58 -40.66 -0.70
CA ILE A 13 1.60 -39.66 -0.31
C ILE A 13 1.67 -39.66 1.21
N GLU A 14 2.83 -40.04 1.74
CA GLU A 14 3.12 -39.98 3.18
C GLU A 14 4.21 -38.93 3.46
N ASN A 15 4.07 -38.20 4.57
CA ASN A 15 5.02 -37.19 5.05
C ASN A 15 5.17 -35.91 4.19
N ILE A 16 4.07 -35.23 3.89
CA ILE A 16 4.13 -33.87 3.32
C ILE A 16 4.59 -32.88 4.40
N ARG A 17 5.69 -32.16 4.14
CA ARG A 17 6.10 -30.99 4.93
C ARG A 17 6.01 -29.75 4.05
N LEU A 18 5.06 -28.86 4.37
CA LEU A 18 4.90 -27.57 3.71
C LEU A 18 5.39 -26.45 4.63
N ARG A 19 6.05 -25.45 4.04
CA ARG A 19 6.37 -24.18 4.68
C ARG A 19 5.84 -23.07 3.78
N LEU A 20 4.94 -22.27 4.33
CA LEU A 20 4.41 -21.08 3.67
C LEU A 20 5.00 -19.86 4.37
N ASP A 21 5.74 -19.05 3.63
CA ASP A 21 6.25 -17.77 4.10
C ASP A 21 5.63 -16.65 3.26
N VAL A 22 5.05 -15.65 3.92
CA VAL A 22 4.62 -14.41 3.27
C VAL A 22 5.59 -13.31 3.70
N LYS A 23 6.07 -12.52 2.74
CA LYS A 23 6.98 -11.40 3.01
C LYS A 23 6.21 -10.10 3.07
N ILE A 24 6.53 -9.27 4.06
CA ILE A 24 6.06 -7.88 4.09
C ILE A 24 6.91 -7.07 3.14
N LYS A 25 6.29 -6.45 2.15
CA LYS A 25 6.89 -5.45 1.27
C LYS A 25 6.75 -4.08 1.92
N LYS A 26 7.70 -3.20 1.62
CA LYS A 26 7.67 -1.80 2.03
C LYS A 26 7.92 -0.93 0.81
N ASP A 27 7.24 0.20 0.79
CA ASP A 27 7.46 1.27 -0.18
C ASP A 27 7.46 2.60 0.55
N SER A 28 8.20 3.57 0.03
CA SER A 28 8.33 4.89 0.67
C SER A 28 8.84 5.92 -0.31
N GLY A 29 8.46 7.17 -0.07
CA GLY A 29 8.93 8.28 -0.87
C GLY A 29 8.62 9.63 -0.26
N ASN A 30 8.90 10.67 -1.04
CA ASN A 30 8.52 12.04 -0.72
C ASN A 30 7.69 12.57 -1.88
N LEU A 31 6.69 13.41 -1.58
CA LEU A 31 5.92 14.13 -2.59
C LEU A 31 5.61 15.56 -2.13
N SER A 32 5.20 16.40 -3.06
CA SER A 32 4.60 17.70 -2.77
C SER A 32 3.09 17.59 -2.92
N ALA A 33 2.37 17.54 -1.80
CA ALA A 33 0.91 17.54 -1.80
C ALA A 33 0.41 18.94 -2.16
N SER A 34 -0.45 19.05 -3.16
CA SER A 34 -1.03 20.30 -3.65
C SER A 34 -2.45 20.48 -3.11
N SER A 35 -2.77 21.68 -2.62
CA SER A 35 -4.15 22.05 -2.28
C SER A 35 -5.06 22.23 -3.50
N GLY A 36 -4.49 22.35 -4.70
CA GLY A 36 -5.25 22.46 -5.95
C GLY A 36 -5.81 21.14 -6.46
N ASP A 37 -5.30 20.01 -5.97
CA ASP A 37 -5.78 18.68 -6.36
C ASP A 37 -7.07 18.38 -5.59
N VAL A 38 -8.22 18.54 -6.26
CA VAL A 38 -9.56 18.39 -5.65
C VAL A 38 -9.73 17.02 -4.99
N GLY A 39 -9.16 15.96 -5.59
CA GLY A 39 -9.16 14.58 -5.08
C GLY A 39 -7.93 14.22 -4.24
N GLY A 40 -7.17 15.21 -3.76
CA GLY A 40 -5.87 14.96 -3.14
C GLY A 40 -4.77 14.65 -4.15
N THR A 41 -3.54 14.73 -3.68
CA THR A 41 -2.38 14.44 -4.53
C THR A 41 -2.14 12.94 -4.57
N GLN A 42 -2.18 12.38 -5.78
CA GLN A 42 -2.00 10.96 -6.02
C GLN A 42 -0.57 10.52 -5.69
N VAL A 43 -0.44 9.35 -5.07
CA VAL A 43 0.82 8.68 -4.79
C VAL A 43 0.73 7.27 -5.33
N SER A 44 1.52 6.97 -6.36
CA SER A 44 1.63 5.62 -6.92
C SER A 44 2.68 4.81 -6.18
N PHE A 45 2.36 3.56 -5.89
CA PHE A 45 3.35 2.61 -5.36
C PHE A 45 4.33 2.20 -6.46
N ALA A 46 5.62 2.18 -6.13
CA ALA A 46 6.67 1.57 -6.93
C ALA A 46 6.72 0.05 -6.73
N GLN A 47 6.23 -0.44 -5.58
CA GLN A 47 6.08 -1.87 -5.31
C GLN A 47 4.67 -2.36 -5.62
N ASN A 48 4.58 -3.57 -6.17
CA ASN A 48 3.29 -4.26 -6.35
C ASN A 48 2.88 -4.92 -5.03
N PHE A 49 1.86 -4.36 -4.38
CA PHE A 49 1.19 -4.95 -3.24
C PHE A 49 0.05 -5.83 -3.69
N ILE A 50 -0.13 -6.98 -3.05
CA ILE A 50 -1.36 -7.78 -3.09
C ILE A 50 -2.41 -7.09 -2.23
N ASP A 51 -1.97 -6.59 -1.06
CA ASP A 51 -2.76 -5.89 -0.06
C ASP A 51 -1.87 -4.90 0.71
N VAL A 52 -2.44 -3.77 1.14
CA VAL A 52 -1.74 -2.72 1.90
C VAL A 52 -2.28 -2.68 3.31
N ARG A 53 -1.40 -2.96 4.29
CA ARG A 53 -1.75 -3.04 5.71
C ARG A 53 -1.66 -1.69 6.42
N SER A 54 -0.73 -0.84 6.01
CA SER A 54 -0.45 0.41 6.72
C SER A 54 0.11 1.46 5.77
N ILE A 55 -0.35 2.70 5.94
CA ILE A 55 0.21 3.90 5.32
C ILE A 55 0.52 4.90 6.43
N LEU A 56 1.76 5.38 6.48
CA LEU A 56 2.22 6.42 7.39
C LEU A 56 2.61 7.66 6.58
N LEU A 57 2.11 8.81 7.01
CA LEU A 57 2.47 10.11 6.43
C LEU A 57 3.18 10.98 7.47
N THR A 58 4.24 11.66 7.05
CA THR A 58 4.94 12.65 7.88
C THR A 58 5.06 13.96 7.09
N PRO A 59 4.25 14.98 7.40
CA PRO A 59 4.38 16.28 6.75
C PRO A 59 5.66 16.99 7.22
N LYS A 60 6.35 17.63 6.28
CA LYS A 60 7.51 18.46 6.59
C LYS A 60 7.05 19.84 7.04
N PHE A 61 7.63 20.39 8.10
CA PHE A 61 7.35 21.77 8.51
C PHE A 61 7.56 22.76 7.36
N ASN A 62 6.67 23.72 7.22
CA ASN A 62 6.76 24.78 6.21
C ASN A 62 6.72 26.15 6.90
N VAL A 63 7.61 27.08 6.55
CA VAL A 63 7.69 28.40 7.21
C VAL A 63 6.45 29.27 6.99
N THR A 64 5.75 29.09 5.87
CA THR A 64 4.53 29.84 5.51
C THR A 64 3.28 29.22 6.12
N ASN A 65 3.19 27.88 6.13
CA ASN A 65 2.01 27.16 6.62
C ASN A 65 2.14 26.69 8.08
N GLY A 66 3.34 26.72 8.65
CA GLY A 66 3.62 26.22 9.99
C GLY A 66 3.57 24.69 10.07
N ALA A 67 3.06 24.21 11.21
CA ALA A 67 2.75 22.79 11.40
C ALA A 67 1.56 22.38 10.54
N MET A 68 1.66 21.18 9.97
CA MET A 68 0.64 20.62 9.09
C MET A 68 0.28 19.21 9.54
N THR A 69 -0.96 18.82 9.23
CA THR A 69 -1.50 17.49 9.44
C THR A 69 -1.71 16.85 8.07
N ALA A 70 -1.11 15.67 7.86
CA ALA A 70 -1.27 14.90 6.64
C ALA A 70 -2.29 13.78 6.85
N ILE A 71 -3.19 13.60 5.89
CA ILE A 71 -4.23 12.58 5.87
C ILE A 71 -4.14 11.85 4.54
N TYR A 72 -4.32 10.53 4.54
CA TYR A 72 -4.46 9.75 3.30
C TYR A 72 -5.91 9.34 3.09
N ASP A 73 -6.27 9.16 1.82
CA ASP A 73 -7.46 8.44 1.37
C ASP A 73 -6.98 7.21 0.59
N PHE A 74 -7.43 6.04 1.00
CA PHE A 74 -7.02 4.76 0.44
C PHE A 74 -8.24 3.87 0.25
N VAL A 75 -8.46 3.45 -0.99
CA VAL A 75 -9.52 2.50 -1.33
C VAL A 75 -8.94 1.09 -1.23
N ASP A 76 -9.43 0.32 -0.27
CA ASP A 76 -9.03 -1.06 -0.08
C ASP A 76 -9.64 -1.96 -1.17
N ILE A 77 -8.81 -2.29 -2.16
CA ILE A 77 -9.10 -3.23 -3.25
C ILE A 77 -7.92 -4.18 -3.46
N PRO A 78 -8.16 -5.38 -4.00
CA PRO A 78 -7.07 -6.30 -4.34
C PRO A 78 -6.08 -5.69 -5.33
N ASN A 79 -4.79 -5.87 -5.07
CA ASN A 79 -3.69 -5.33 -5.87
C ASN A 79 -3.73 -3.79 -6.01
N PRO A 80 -3.74 -3.04 -4.90
CA PRO A 80 -3.84 -1.59 -4.95
C PRO A 80 -2.58 -0.97 -5.57
N THR A 81 -2.76 0.09 -6.36
CA THR A 81 -1.66 0.77 -7.07
C THR A 81 -1.34 2.14 -6.51
N GLU A 82 -2.23 2.72 -5.72
CA GLU A 82 -2.13 4.12 -5.29
C GLU A 82 -2.96 4.44 -4.06
N PHE A 83 -2.71 5.64 -3.53
CA PHE A 83 -3.52 6.33 -2.53
C PHE A 83 -3.42 7.84 -2.75
N PHE A 84 -4.27 8.61 -2.08
CA PHE A 84 -4.30 10.07 -2.22
C PHE A 84 -3.92 10.75 -0.91
N VAL A 85 -3.23 11.89 -1.00
CA VAL A 85 -2.74 12.64 0.17
C VAL A 85 -3.37 14.02 0.25
N TYR A 86 -3.71 14.40 1.48
CA TYR A 86 -4.37 15.63 1.86
C TYR A 86 -3.55 16.33 2.95
N LEU A 87 -3.28 17.64 2.77
CA LEU A 87 -2.53 18.43 3.75
C LEU A 87 -3.37 19.58 4.32
N TYR A 88 -3.47 19.62 5.64
CA TYR A 88 -4.20 20.67 6.34
C TYR A 88 -3.26 21.41 7.29
N ARG A 89 -3.35 22.73 7.31
CA ARG A 89 -2.64 23.53 8.28
C ARG A 89 -3.23 23.30 9.67
N THR A 90 -2.38 22.96 10.64
CA THR A 90 -2.85 22.52 11.96
C THR A 90 -3.53 23.66 12.75
N SER A 91 -3.20 24.92 12.47
CA SER A 91 -3.75 26.07 13.22
C SER A 91 -5.22 26.37 12.92
N ASP A 92 -5.70 26.09 11.71
CA ASP A 92 -7.03 26.51 11.24
C ASP A 92 -7.75 25.48 10.36
N GLY A 93 -7.11 24.36 10.03
CA GLY A 93 -7.70 23.31 9.21
C GLY A 93 -7.80 23.66 7.73
N LEU A 94 -7.17 24.75 7.27
CA LEU A 94 -7.20 25.10 5.84
C LEU A 94 -6.36 24.11 5.03
N ARG A 95 -6.88 23.74 3.86
CA ARG A 95 -6.17 22.91 2.89
C ARG A 95 -5.01 23.71 2.27
N VAL A 96 -3.79 23.21 2.43
CA VAL A 96 -2.55 23.87 1.99
C VAL A 96 -1.68 22.92 1.16
N SER A 97 -0.72 23.49 0.41
CA SER A 97 0.32 22.70 -0.26
C SER A 97 1.57 22.55 0.60
N GLY A 98 2.28 21.43 0.47
CA GLY A 98 3.52 21.19 1.22
C GLY A 98 4.15 19.83 0.94
N GLU A 99 5.38 19.64 1.41
CA GLU A 99 6.10 18.38 1.27
C GLU A 99 5.67 17.36 2.33
N VAL A 100 5.54 16.10 1.92
CA VAL A 100 5.18 14.96 2.78
C VAL A 100 6.07 13.79 2.44
N SER A 101 6.62 13.14 3.47
CA SER A 101 7.18 11.80 3.33
C SER A 101 6.12 10.75 3.66
N TRP A 102 6.15 9.64 2.94
CA TRP A 102 5.19 8.56 3.10
C TRP A 102 5.90 7.21 3.17
N GLN A 103 5.27 6.27 3.85
CA GLN A 103 5.66 4.87 3.90
C GLN A 103 4.42 4.00 3.84
N ALA A 104 4.44 2.98 2.98
CA ALA A 104 3.42 1.94 2.91
C ALA A 104 4.03 0.57 3.20
N GLU A 105 3.28 -0.29 3.89
CA GLU A 105 3.65 -1.67 4.15
C GLU A 105 2.49 -2.60 3.79
N GLY A 106 2.81 -3.75 3.21
CA GLY A 106 1.82 -4.69 2.69
C GLY A 106 2.44 -6.01 2.27
N PHE A 107 1.72 -6.81 1.48
CA PHE A 107 2.14 -8.15 1.04
C PHE A 107 2.43 -8.22 -0.46
#